data_AF-A0A7J2KB94-F1
#
_entry.id   AF-A0A7J2KB94-F1
#
_cell.length_a   1.000
_cell.length_b   1.000
_cell.length_c   1.000
_cell.angle_alpha   90.00
_cell.angle_beta   90.00
_cell.angle_gamma   90.00
#
_symmetry.space_group_name_H-M   'P 1'
#
loop_
_entity.id
_entity.type
_entity.pdbx_description
1 polymer ?
#
loop_
_entity_poly.entity_id
_entity_poly.type
_entity_poly.pdbx_seq_one_letter_code
_entity_poly.pdbx_strand_id
1 'polypeptide(L)'
;MSKFRMRTERLDKYKTQLWDVVIVGGGAAGVAAAIYAARYMLKTIIVTETEGGTLLEAAEIENYPGFPSILGPDLASKFYEHLRKYNVP
;
A
#
# COMPACT_ATOMS: atom_id res chain seq x y z
N MET A 1 15.27 24.51 3.49
CA MET A 1 13.82 24.72 3.19
C MET A 1 13.28 23.62 2.24
N SER A 2 13.48 22.33 2.54
CA SER A 2 13.81 21.39 1.44
C SER A 2 13.33 19.93 1.53
N LYS A 3 12.24 19.58 2.23
CA LYS A 3 11.67 18.20 2.14
C LYS A 3 10.19 18.15 2.44
N PHE A 4 9.77 18.95 3.42
CA PHE A 4 8.37 19.09 3.82
C PHE A 4 7.49 19.61 2.69
N ARG A 5 7.93 20.69 2.01
CA ARG A 5 7.19 21.31 0.89
C ARG A 5 7.02 20.38 -0.33
N MET A 6 8.04 19.61 -0.70
CA MET A 6 7.93 18.62 -1.77
C MET A 6 6.92 17.50 -1.45
N ARG A 7 6.80 17.10 -0.17
CA ARG A 7 5.80 16.10 0.26
C ARG A 7 4.39 16.64 0.11
N THR A 8 4.16 17.91 0.44
CA THR A 8 2.84 18.56 0.28
C THR A 8 2.45 18.72 -1.18
N GLU A 9 3.36 19.19 -2.04
CA GLU A 9 3.09 19.36 -3.48
C GLU A 9 2.71 18.04 -4.17
N ARG A 10 3.31 16.91 -3.75
CA ARG A 10 2.94 15.57 -4.24
C ARG A 10 1.53 15.13 -3.80
N LEU A 11 1.09 15.56 -2.62
CA LEU A 11 -0.23 15.26 -2.07
C LEU A 11 -1.33 16.19 -2.62
N ASP A 12 -0.97 17.41 -3.04
CA ASP A 12 -1.92 18.38 -3.60
C ASP A 12 -2.61 17.85 -4.86
N LYS A 13 -1.95 16.97 -5.63
CA LYS A 13 -2.54 16.23 -6.75
C LYS A 13 -3.81 15.45 -6.37
N TYR A 14 -3.89 14.96 -5.13
CA TYR A 14 -4.96 14.07 -4.68
C TYR A 14 -6.01 14.77 -3.80
N LYS A 15 -5.75 16.01 -3.36
CA LYS A 15 -6.60 16.76 -2.40
C LYS A 15 -8.03 17.00 -2.88
N THR A 16 -8.22 17.23 -4.18
CA THR A 16 -9.52 17.61 -4.75
C THR A 16 -10.21 16.46 -5.49
N GLN A 17 -9.61 15.26 -5.47
CA GLN A 17 -10.24 14.09 -6.05
C GLN A 17 -11.30 13.51 -5.10
N LEU A 18 -12.49 13.27 -5.64
CA LEU A 18 -13.47 12.38 -5.01
C LEU A 18 -12.96 10.94 -5.13
N TRP A 19 -12.98 10.21 -4.01
CA TRP A 19 -12.58 8.81 -3.90
C TRP A 19 -13.78 7.99 -3.49
N ASP A 20 -13.94 6.81 -4.09
CA ASP A 20 -14.98 5.86 -3.66
C ASP A 20 -14.52 5.14 -2.38
N VAL A 21 -13.21 4.90 -2.25
CA VAL A 21 -12.61 4.21 -1.12
C VAL A 21 -11.30 4.91 -0.70
N VAL A 22 -11.20 5.22 0.59
CA VAL A 22 -9.96 5.71 1.21
C VAL A 22 -9.52 4.69 2.24
N ILE A 23 -8.32 4.15 2.09
CA ILE A 23 -7.72 3.18 3.01
C ILE A 23 -6.61 3.87 3.79
N VAL A 24 -6.65 3.80 5.11
CA VAL A 24 -5.60 4.34 5.98
C VAL A 24 -4.77 3.18 6.51
N GLY A 25 -3.50 3.13 6.08
CA GLY A 25 -2.54 2.08 6.43
C GLY A 25 -2.07 1.28 5.21
N GLY A 26 -0.75 1.17 5.03
CA GLY A 26 -0.08 0.48 3.92
C GLY A 26 0.44 -0.92 4.26
N GLY A 27 -0.08 -1.56 5.31
CA GLY A 27 0.26 -2.94 5.66
C GLY A 27 -0.52 -3.95 4.81
N ALA A 28 -0.36 -5.24 5.14
CA ALA A 28 -1.02 -6.35 4.45
C ALA A 28 -2.54 -6.14 4.24
N ALA A 29 -3.24 -5.72 5.30
CA ALA A 29 -4.69 -5.52 5.26
C ALA A 29 -5.10 -4.39 4.29
N GLY A 30 -4.41 -3.25 4.35
CA GLY A 30 -4.71 -2.10 3.51
C GLY A 30 -4.44 -2.38 2.03
N VAL A 31 -3.31 -3.04 1.73
CA VAL A 31 -2.97 -3.43 0.35
C VAL A 31 -3.97 -4.45 -0.19
N ALA A 32 -4.37 -5.44 0.61
CA ALA A 32 -5.38 -6.41 0.21
C ALA A 32 -6.74 -5.73 -0.08
N ALA A 33 -7.20 -4.86 0.81
CA ALA A 33 -8.43 -4.09 0.59
C ALA A 33 -8.37 -3.26 -0.69
N ALA A 34 -7.25 -2.59 -0.95
CA ALA A 34 -7.07 -1.74 -2.11
C ALA A 34 -7.07 -2.52 -3.43
N ILE A 35 -6.44 -3.70 -3.46
CA ILE A 35 -6.49 -4.60 -4.62
C ILE A 35 -7.94 -4.97 -4.94
N TYR A 36 -8.72 -5.36 -3.93
CA TYR A 36 -10.12 -5.75 -4.15
C TYR A 36 -10.99 -4.56 -4.56
N ALA A 37 -10.84 -3.40 -3.93
CA ALA A 37 -11.57 -2.19 -4.30
C ALA A 37 -11.28 -1.79 -5.76
N ALA A 38 -9.99 -1.77 -6.15
CA ALA A 38 -9.60 -1.43 -7.51
C ALA A 38 -10.06 -2.45 -8.55
N ARG A 39 -10.15 -3.75 -8.20
CA ARG A 39 -10.72 -4.80 -9.08
C ARG A 39 -12.20 -4.57 -9.40
N TYR A 40 -12.94 -3.93 -8.50
CA TYR A 40 -14.33 -3.50 -8.74
C TYR A 40 -14.43 -2.11 -9.38
N MET A 41 -13.32 -1.61 -9.95
CA MET A 41 -13.25 -0.29 -10.61
C MET A 41 -13.55 0.89 -9.68
N LEU A 42 -13.46 0.70 -8.36
CA LEU A 42 -13.62 1.78 -7.39
C LEU A 42 -12.36 2.63 -7.36
N LYS A 43 -12.54 3.94 -7.45
CA LYS A 43 -11.44 4.90 -7.34
C LYS A 43 -10.93 4.90 -5.90
N THR A 44 -9.76 4.28 -5.73
CA THR A 44 -9.19 3.92 -4.43
C THR A 44 -7.86 4.63 -4.20
N ILE A 45 -7.59 5.06 -2.96
CA ILE A 45 -6.30 5.61 -2.52
C ILE A 45 -5.87 4.97 -1.20
N ILE A 46 -4.56 4.73 -1.04
CA ILE A 46 -3.97 4.33 0.24
C ILE A 46 -3.22 5.52 0.85
N VAL A 47 -3.53 5.85 2.09
CA VAL A 47 -2.79 6.82 2.90
C VAL A 47 -1.94 6.05 3.90
N THR A 48 -0.61 6.12 3.74
CA THR A 48 0.33 5.44 4.64
C THR A 48 1.60 6.26 4.81
N GLU A 49 2.27 6.11 5.95
CA GLU A 49 3.63 6.62 6.15
C GLU A 49 4.69 5.68 5.57
N THR A 50 4.41 4.38 5.54
CA THR A 50 5.36 3.35 5.12
C THR A 50 4.63 2.25 4.34
N GLU A 51 5.16 1.92 3.17
CA GLU A 51 4.69 0.78 2.37
C GLU A 51 5.14 -0.51 3.05
N GLY A 52 4.22 -1.46 3.28
CA GLY A 52 4.51 -2.75 3.90
C GLY A 52 4.12 -2.84 5.37
N GLY A 53 4.05 -1.71 6.08
CA GLY A 53 3.68 -1.67 7.50
C GLY A 53 4.58 -2.56 8.37
N THR A 54 3.99 -3.30 9.30
CA THR A 54 4.73 -4.16 10.24
C THR A 54 5.45 -5.34 9.59
N LEU A 55 5.14 -5.67 8.32
CA LEU A 55 5.89 -6.70 7.59
C LEU A 55 7.37 -6.33 7.43
N LEU A 56 7.70 -5.04 7.40
CA LEU A 56 9.08 -4.59 7.26
C LEU A 56 9.94 -4.91 8.50
N GLU A 57 9.31 -5.14 9.65
CA GLU A 57 9.98 -5.46 10.92
C GLU A 57 10.09 -6.97 11.16
N ALA A 58 9.33 -7.77 10.40
CA ALA A 58 9.36 -9.21 10.51
C ALA A 58 10.64 -9.76 9.85
N ALA A 59 11.29 -10.71 10.54
CA ALA A 59 12.40 -11.47 9.99
C ALA A 59 11.87 -12.47 8.95
N GLU A 60 11.70 -13.73 9.34
CA GLU A 60 11.18 -14.79 8.49
C GLU A 60 9.72 -15.10 8.85
N ILE A 61 8.89 -15.28 7.83
CA ILE A 61 7.46 -15.55 7.93
C ILE A 61 7.21 -16.95 7.35
N GLU A 62 6.81 -17.89 8.20
CA GLU A 62 6.58 -19.30 7.84
C GLU A 62 5.08 -19.69 7.87
N ASN A 63 4.21 -18.72 8.18
CA ASN A 63 2.79 -18.96 8.41
C ASN A 63 1.89 -18.19 7.42
N TYR A 64 2.43 -17.70 6.30
CA TYR A 64 1.64 -17.07 5.25
C TYR A 64 1.36 -18.06 4.10
N PRO A 65 0.10 -18.47 3.87
CA PRO A 65 -0.22 -19.45 2.84
C PRO A 65 0.32 -19.07 1.45
N GLY A 66 0.91 -20.05 0.77
CA GLY A 66 1.57 -19.86 -0.53
C GLY A 66 3.08 -19.60 -0.45
N PHE A 67 3.62 -19.34 0.75
CA PHE A 67 5.05 -19.25 1.00
C PHE A 67 5.42 -20.11 2.21
N PRO A 68 6.12 -21.26 2.03
CA PRO A 68 6.60 -22.06 3.15
C PRO A 68 7.54 -21.28 4.09
N SER A 69 8.34 -20.38 3.52
CA SER A 69 9.12 -19.36 4.22
C SER A 69 9.33 -18.16 3.28
N ILE A 70 9.29 -16.95 3.83
CA ILE A 70 9.61 -15.69 3.13
C ILE A 70 10.05 -14.61 4.13
N LEU A 71 10.96 -13.71 3.73
CA LEU A 71 11.28 -12.55 4.54
C LEU A 71 10.13 -11.53 4.55
N GLY A 72 9.90 -10.88 5.69
CA GLY A 72 8.86 -9.86 5.85
C GLY A 72 8.89 -8.76 4.77
N PRO A 73 10.05 -8.11 4.54
CA PRO A 73 10.20 -7.12 3.47
C PRO A 73 9.91 -7.65 2.07
N ASP A 74 10.26 -8.91 1.78
CA ASP A 74 10.01 -9.52 0.48
C ASP A 74 8.51 -9.80 0.27
N LEU A 75 7.80 -10.23 1.32
CA LEU A 75 6.35 -10.38 1.28
C LEU A 75 5.64 -9.03 1.06
N ALA A 76 6.11 -7.97 1.73
CA ALA A 76 5.63 -6.62 1.50
C ALA A 76 5.85 -6.16 0.06
N SER A 77 7.03 -6.40 -0.52
CA SER A 77 7.31 -6.10 -1.94
C SER A 77 6.32 -6.80 -2.87
N LYS A 78 6.08 -8.10 -2.65
CA LYS A 78 5.12 -8.88 -3.46
C LYS A 78 3.70 -8.32 -3.39
N PHE A 79 3.26 -7.84 -2.22
CA PHE A 79 1.96 -7.18 -2.09
C PHE A 79 1.88 -5.89 -2.90
N TYR A 80 2.91 -5.05 -2.82
CA TYR A 80 2.95 -3.78 -3.55
C TYR A 80 3.13 -3.97 -5.06
N GLU A 81 3.88 -4.98 -5.49
CA GLU A 81 3.98 -5.37 -6.90
C GLU A 81 2.61 -5.74 -7.47
N HIS A 82 1.77 -6.47 -6.71
CA HIS A 82 0.41 -6.76 -7.13
C HIS A 82 -0.46 -5.50 -7.14
N LEU A 83 -0.39 -4.67 -6.10
CA LEU A 83 -1.14 -3.41 -6.02
C LEU A 83 -0.85 -2.47 -7.21
N ARG A 84 0.43 -2.34 -7.59
CA ARG A 84 0.87 -1.46 -8.69
C ARG A 84 0.24 -1.81 -10.03
N LYS A 85 -0.24 -3.05 -10.24
CA LYS A 85 -0.99 -3.43 -11.44
C LYS A 85 -2.33 -2.72 -11.58
N TYR A 86 -2.88 -2.18 -10.48
CA TYR A 86 -4.17 -1.51 -10.45
C TYR A 86 -4.07 0.03 -10.40
N ASN A 87 -2.86 0.60 -10.49
CA ASN A 87 -2.63 2.06 -10.44
C ASN A 87 -3.23 2.76 -9.20
N VAL A 88 -3.32 2.05 -8.06
CA VAL A 88 -3.72 2.66 -6.78
C VAL A 88 -2.57 3.56 -6.30
N PRO A 89 -2.81 4.87 -6.10
CA PRO A 89 -1.81 5.82 -5.64
C PRO A 89 -1.59 5.79 -4.12
#